data_AF-A0A8T1HCB2-F1
#
_entry.id   AF-A0A8T1HCB2-F1
#
_cell.length_a   1.000
_cell.length_b   1.000
_cell.length_c   1.000
_cell.angle_alpha   90.00
_cell.angle_beta   90.00
_cell.angle_gamma   90.00
#
_symmetry.space_group_name_H-M   'P 1'
#
loop_
_entity.id
_entity.type
_entity.pdbx_description
1 polymer ?
#
loop_
_entity_poly.entity_id
_entity_poly.type
_entity_poly.pdbx_seq_one_letter_code
_entity_poly.pdbx_strand_id
1 'polypeptide(L)'
;MQRHEALNDAERSAAFKRRKSHRRQRYMDVGFVPPTSNVRERFFSAARFVLTDLRNNMESERLEAVMPLLINRELWDVYAVETIRHRIGENARV
;
A
#
# COMPACT_ATOMS: atom_id res chain seq x y z
N MET A 1 27.35 -4.87 33.83
CA MET A 1 27.08 -4.07 32.61
C MET A 1 25.62 -4.11 32.17
N GLN A 2 24.94 -5.26 32.15
CA GLN A 2 23.58 -5.42 31.59
C GLN A 2 22.46 -4.55 32.20
N ARG A 3 22.52 -4.19 33.49
CA ARG A 3 21.48 -3.36 34.14
C ARG A 3 21.51 -1.89 33.69
N HIS A 4 22.69 -1.39 33.30
CA HIS A 4 22.86 0.01 32.92
C HIS A 4 22.43 0.28 31.47
N GLU A 5 22.52 -0.72 30.59
CA GLU A 5 21.97 -0.67 29.22
C GLU A 5 20.43 -0.70 29.23
N ALA A 6 19.83 -1.57 30.05
CA ALA A 6 18.37 -1.68 30.14
C ALA A 6 17.69 -0.38 30.62
N LEU A 7 18.35 0.38 31.51
CA LEU A 7 17.89 1.69 31.96
C LEU A 7 17.92 2.71 30.82
N ASN A 8 18.99 2.75 30.03
CA ASN A 8 19.10 3.63 28.87
C ASN A 8 18.05 3.33 27.78
N ASP A 9 17.71 2.06 27.57
CA ASP A 9 16.70 1.66 26.60
C ASP A 9 15.28 1.98 27.08
N ALA A 10 15.02 1.86 28.39
CA ALA A 10 13.78 2.31 29.02
C ALA A 10 13.61 3.83 28.92
N GLU A 11 14.69 4.59 29.10
CA GLU A 11 14.70 6.06 28.98
C GLU A 11 14.52 6.50 27.51
N ARG A 12 15.18 5.84 26.55
CA ARG A 12 14.97 6.07 25.12
C ARG A 12 13.53 5.79 24.71
N SER A 13 12.97 4.65 25.14
CA SER A 13 11.59 4.30 24.84
C SER A 13 10.58 5.20 25.54
N ALA A 14 10.89 5.76 26.71
CA ALA A 14 10.10 6.80 27.36
C ALA A 14 10.15 8.14 26.63
N ALA A 15 11.31 8.52 26.07
CA ALA A 15 11.49 9.77 25.32
C ALA A 15 10.65 9.82 24.02
N PHE A 16 10.34 8.66 23.43
CA PHE A 16 9.44 8.57 22.27
C PHE A 16 7.95 8.44 22.62
N LYS A 17 7.58 8.39 23.91
CA LYS A 17 6.17 8.44 24.33
C LYS A 17 5.65 9.87 24.20
N ARG A 18 5.30 10.25 22.98
CA ARG A 18 4.59 11.50 22.69
C ARG A 18 3.28 11.49 23.48
N ARG A 19 3.21 12.30 24.53
CA ARG A 19 2.00 12.49 25.35
C ARG A 19 0.89 12.93 24.40
N LYS A 20 -0.14 12.08 24.19
CA LYS A 20 -1.33 12.44 23.41
C LYS A 20 -2.04 13.58 24.15
N SER A 21 -1.69 14.82 23.83
CA SER A 21 -2.45 15.97 24.27
C SER A 21 -3.83 15.85 23.63
N HIS A 22 -4.88 15.83 24.47
CA HIS A 22 -6.26 15.93 24.00
C HIS A 22 -6.48 17.36 23.50
N ARG A 23 -5.95 17.67 22.31
CA ARG A 23 -6.36 18.85 21.56
C ARG A 23 -7.80 18.58 21.14
N ARG A 24 -8.77 19.41 21.55
CA ARG A 24 -10.14 19.38 21.03
C ARG A 24 -10.04 19.33 19.51
N GLN A 25 -10.36 18.19 18.92
CA GLN A 25 -10.28 18.01 17.48
C GLN A 25 -11.38 18.89 16.87
N ARG A 26 -10.96 19.85 16.03
CA ARG A 26 -11.88 20.75 15.30
C ARG A 26 -12.72 20.00 14.26
N TYR A 27 -12.30 18.80 13.91
CA TYR A 27 -12.88 17.95 12.88
C TYR A 27 -13.28 16.63 13.53
N MET A 28 -14.33 16.01 12.99
CA MET A 28 -14.76 14.68 13.42
C MET A 28 -13.66 13.66 13.18
N ASP A 29 -13.57 12.69 14.08
CA ASP A 29 -12.69 11.53 13.90
C ASP A 29 -13.16 10.73 12.67
N VAL A 30 -12.33 10.75 11.63
CA VAL A 30 -12.53 9.98 10.39
C VAL A 30 -11.69 8.71 10.39
N GLY A 31 -11.43 8.10 11.55
CA GLY A 31 -10.68 6.84 11.66
C GLY A 31 -11.26 5.67 10.85
N PHE A 32 -12.52 5.77 10.43
CA PHE A 32 -13.16 4.83 9.49
C PHE A 32 -12.73 5.04 8.03
N VAL A 33 -12.29 6.26 7.68
CA VAL A 33 -11.65 6.54 6.40
C VAL A 33 -10.24 5.98 6.54
N PRO A 34 -9.88 4.90 5.83
CA PRO A 34 -8.49 4.47 5.79
C PRO A 34 -7.65 5.69 5.41
N PRO A 35 -6.39 5.83 5.85
CA PRO A 35 -5.54 6.91 5.35
C PRO A 35 -5.41 6.77 3.83
N THR A 36 -6.33 7.38 3.09
CA THR A 36 -6.52 7.22 1.64
C THR A 36 -5.34 7.83 0.90
N SER A 37 -4.72 8.85 1.52
CA SER A 37 -3.41 9.38 1.12
C SER A 37 -2.36 8.28 1.08
N ASN A 38 -2.28 7.41 2.11
CA ASN A 38 -1.23 6.40 2.19
C ASN A 38 -1.41 5.29 1.13
N VAL A 39 -2.64 4.89 0.81
CA VAL A 39 -2.87 3.88 -0.25
C VAL A 39 -2.47 4.45 -1.62
N ARG A 40 -2.85 5.69 -1.92
CA ARG A 40 -2.46 6.37 -3.17
C ARG A 40 -0.97 6.68 -3.22
N GLU A 41 -0.39 7.17 -2.14
CA GLU A 41 1.04 7.45 -2.03
C GLU A 41 1.87 6.17 -2.16
N ARG A 42 1.44 5.06 -1.57
CA ARG A 42 2.09 3.75 -1.76
C ARG A 42 1.99 3.29 -3.21
N PHE A 43 0.85 3.48 -3.86
CA PHE A 43 0.67 3.20 -5.27
C PHE A 43 1.64 4.02 -6.14
N PHE A 44 1.66 5.35 -6.00
CA PHE A 44 2.51 6.21 -6.81
C PHE A 44 4.00 6.07 -6.49
N SER A 45 4.35 5.73 -5.24
CA SER A 45 5.73 5.39 -4.87
C SER A 45 6.20 4.10 -5.55
N ALA A 46 5.34 3.09 -5.57
CA ALA A 46 5.62 1.83 -6.28
C ALA A 46 5.67 2.04 -7.81
N ALA A 47 4.75 2.82 -8.36
CA ALA A 47 4.73 3.16 -9.79
C ALA A 47 6.00 3.90 -10.20
N ARG A 48 6.44 4.89 -9.42
CA ARG A 48 7.71 5.60 -9.65
C ARG A 48 8.89 4.64 -9.65
N PHE A 49 8.96 3.74 -8.67
CA PHE A 49 10.04 2.75 -8.59
C PHE A 49 10.09 1.84 -9.83
N VAL A 50 8.93 1.46 -10.35
CA VAL A 50 8.79 0.60 -11.54
C VAL A 50 9.07 1.35 -12.84
N LEU A 51 8.74 2.64 -12.92
CA LEU A 51 9.02 3.51 -14.06
C LEU A 51 10.49 3.93 -14.17
N THR A 52 11.25 3.92 -13.07
CA THR A 52 12.64 4.39 -13.09
C THR A 52 13.55 3.28 -13.65
N ASP A 53 14.55 3.65 -14.45
CA ASP A 53 15.40 2.76 -15.28
C ASP A 53 16.12 1.61 -14.56
N LEU A 54 16.13 1.58 -13.23
CA LEU A 54 16.81 0.55 -12.45
C LEU A 54 16.22 -0.86 -12.63
N ARG A 55 15.04 -1.03 -13.26
CA ARG A 55 14.39 -2.35 -13.41
C ARG A 55 13.50 -2.55 -14.65
N ASN A 56 14.03 -2.27 -15.85
CA ASN A 56 13.38 -2.42 -17.17
C ASN A 56 12.27 -1.39 -17.42
N ASN A 57 12.68 -0.18 -17.84
CA ASN A 57 11.86 0.88 -18.45
C ASN A 57 10.53 0.35 -19.03
N MET A 58 9.51 0.29 -18.18
CA MET A 58 8.22 -0.23 -18.56
C MET A 58 7.44 0.90 -19.20
N GLU A 59 6.97 0.66 -20.42
CA GLU A 59 6.11 1.60 -21.15
C GLU A 59 4.90 2.03 -20.30
N SER A 60 4.57 3.31 -20.36
CA SER A 60 3.50 3.91 -19.53
C SER A 60 2.17 3.16 -19.69
N GLU A 61 1.84 2.73 -20.90
CA GLU A 61 0.63 1.94 -21.19
C GLU A 61 0.63 0.60 -20.44
N ARG A 62 1.78 -0.08 -20.35
CA ARG A 62 1.90 -1.34 -19.60
C ARG A 62 1.83 -1.11 -18.10
N LEU A 63 2.40 -0.01 -17.61
CA LEU A 63 2.33 0.36 -16.20
C LEU A 63 0.87 0.57 -15.76
N GLU A 64 0.08 1.29 -16.55
CA GLU A 64 -1.33 1.56 -16.27
C GLU A 64 -2.19 0.29 -16.27
N ALA A 65 -1.81 -0.73 -17.04
CA ALA A 65 -2.49 -2.03 -16.99
C ALA A 65 -2.05 -2.89 -15.79
N VAL A 66 -0.74 -2.93 -15.48
CA VAL A 66 -0.17 -3.86 -14.49
C VAL A 66 -0.32 -3.36 -13.05
N MET A 67 -0.11 -2.06 -12.80
CA MET A 67 -0.12 -1.51 -11.43
C MET A 67 -1.48 -1.62 -10.73
N PRO A 68 -2.63 -1.38 -11.40
CA PRO A 68 -3.94 -1.60 -10.80
C PRO A 68 -4.21 -3.07 -10.46
N LEU A 69 -3.72 -4.02 -11.26
CA LEU A 69 -3.83 -5.44 -10.94
C LEU A 69 -3.00 -5.75 -9.68
N LEU A 70 -1.76 -5.26 -9.61
CA LEU A 70 -0.89 -5.51 -8.46
C LEU A 70 -1.46 -4.97 -7.14
N ILE A 71 -2.00 -3.75 -7.13
CA ILE A 71 -2.54 -3.15 -5.89
C ILE A 71 -3.83 -3.82 -5.44
N ASN A 72 -4.62 -4.34 -6.39
CA ASN A 72 -5.88 -5.02 -6.14
C ASN A 72 -5.75 -6.54 -6.13
N ARG A 73 -4.56 -7.09 -5.83
CA ARG A 73 -4.29 -8.53 -5.85
C ARG A 73 -5.28 -9.37 -5.02
N GLU A 74 -5.85 -8.79 -3.97
CA GLU A 74 -6.85 -9.45 -3.12
C GLU A 74 -8.25 -9.53 -3.77
N LEU A 75 -8.51 -8.73 -4.80
CA LEU A 75 -9.80 -8.65 -5.49
C LEU A 75 -9.91 -9.60 -6.69
N TRP A 76 -8.81 -10.22 -7.11
CA TRP A 76 -8.82 -11.18 -8.22
C TRP A 76 -8.00 -12.41 -7.84
N ASP A 77 -8.62 -13.58 -7.97
CA ASP A 77 -7.96 -14.87 -7.81
C ASP A 77 -7.81 -15.58 -9.15
N VAL A 78 -7.07 -16.69 -9.15
CA VAL A 78 -6.84 -17.50 -10.37
C VAL A 78 -8.17 -17.98 -10.96
N TYR A 79 -9.17 -18.24 -10.12
CA TYR A 79 -10.49 -18.71 -10.55
C TYR A 79 -11.31 -17.62 -11.26
N ALA A 80 -11.25 -16.38 -10.78
CA ALA A 80 -11.87 -15.22 -11.41
C ALA A 80 -11.25 -14.94 -12.78
N VAL A 81 -9.92 -15.05 -12.88
CA VAL A 81 -9.20 -14.91 -14.16
C VAL A 81 -9.59 -16.02 -15.13
N GLU A 82 -9.64 -17.27 -14.68
CA GLU A 82 -10.02 -18.41 -15.54
C GLU A 82 -11.47 -18.28 -16.03
N THR A 83 -12.39 -17.86 -15.15
CA THR A 83 -13.79 -17.62 -15.50
C THR A 83 -13.92 -16.55 -16.59
N ILE A 84 -13.19 -15.44 -16.46
CA ILE A 84 -13.19 -14.38 -17.47
C ILE A 84 -12.57 -14.88 -18.78
N ARG A 85 -11.48 -15.66 -18.71
CA ARG A 85 -10.81 -16.22 -19.89
C ARG A 85 -11.74 -17.12 -20.69
N HIS A 86 -12.50 -17.99 -20.01
CA HIS A 86 -13.51 -18.82 -20.66
C HIS A 86 -14.58 -17.99 -21.37
N ARG A 87 -15.13 -16.97 -20.69
CA ARG A 87 -16.16 -16.09 -21.27
C ARG A 87 -15.66 -15.31 -22.49
N ILE A 88 -14.42 -14.81 -22.46
CA ILE A 88 -13.81 -14.12 -23.61
C ILE A 88 -13.62 -15.10 -24.78
N GLY A 89 -13.13 -16.32 -24.49
CA GLY A 89 -12.93 -17.35 -25.51
C GLY A 89 -14.24 -17.88 -26.13
N GLU A 90 -15.36 -17.81 -25.40
CA GLU A 90 -16.69 -18.08 -25.92
C GLU A 90 -17.18 -16.95 -26.84
N ASN A 91 -17.00 -15.69 -26.42
CA ASN A 91 -17.40 -14.53 -27.22
C ASN A 91 -16.57 -14.35 -28.50
N ALA A 92 -15.33 -14.84 -28.54
CA ALA A 92 -14.46 -14.78 -29.72
C ALA A 92 -14.78 -15.87 -30.76
N ARG A 93 -15.65 -16.83 -30.43
CA ARG A 93 -16.08 -17.93 -31.33
C ARG A 93 -17.43 -17.65 -32.01
N VAL A 94 -18.04 -16.51 -31.73
CA VAL A 94 -19.24 -15.98 -32.41
C VAL A 94 -18.80 -14.93 -33.43
#